data_AF-A0A2M7DWY7-F1
#
_entry.id   AF-A0A2M7DWY7-F1
#
_cell.length_a   1.000
_cell.length_b   1.000
_cell.length_c   1.000
_cell.angle_alpha   90.00
_cell.angle_beta   90.00
_cell.angle_gamma   90.00
#
_symmetry.space_group_name_H-M   'P 1'
#
loop_
_entity.id
_entity.type
_entity.pdbx_description
1 polymer ?
#
loop_
_entity_poly.entity_id
_entity_poly.type
_entity_poly.pdbx_seq_one_letter_code
_entity_poly.pdbx_strand_id
1 'polypeptide(L)'
;TGSWDWICLSPKKQNPPLNEIYNKTDELKVIIQNANDFIWAEENSKKVNANCKLFLQPEWSKFGEIIDEVVEYVKANPKWNISIQAHKYMHIP
;
A
#
# COMPACT_ATOMS: atom_id res chain seq x y z
N THR A 1 -4.65 24.85 16.59
CA THR A 1 -4.73 23.41 16.26
C THR A 1 -4.00 23.18 14.96
N GLY A 2 -3.34 22.04 14.78
CA GLY A 2 -2.75 21.64 13.50
C GLY A 2 -3.60 20.55 12.87
N SER A 3 -3.84 20.66 11.56
CA SER A 3 -4.46 19.61 10.74
C SER A 3 -3.41 19.05 9.79
N TRP A 4 -3.37 17.73 9.64
CA TRP A 4 -2.54 17.08 8.63
C TRP A 4 -3.18 17.25 7.27
N ASP A 5 -2.42 17.67 6.27
CA ASP A 5 -2.89 17.76 4.88
C ASP A 5 -2.99 16.38 4.21
N TRP A 6 -2.18 15.42 4.66
CA TRP A 6 -2.12 14.08 4.09
C TRP A 6 -1.58 13.05 5.09
N ILE A 7 -2.25 11.91 5.19
CA ILE A 7 -1.82 10.76 6.00
C ILE A 7 -1.64 9.54 5.09
N CYS A 8 -0.39 9.09 4.97
CA CYS A 8 -0.03 7.80 4.36
C CYS A 8 0.10 6.72 5.44
N LEU A 9 -0.68 5.65 5.32
CA LEU A 9 -0.65 4.50 6.20
C LEU A 9 -0.09 3.28 5.47
N SER A 10 0.97 2.67 6.03
CA SER A 10 1.50 1.39 5.55
C SER A 10 1.39 0.30 6.63
N PRO A 11 0.27 -0.44 6.67
CA PRO A 11 -0.04 -1.37 7.77
C PRO A 11 0.89 -2.59 7.78
N LYS A 12 1.43 -2.93 8.94
CA LYS A 12 2.30 -4.11 9.13
C LYS A 12 1.52 -5.24 9.81
N LYS A 13 1.64 -6.46 9.29
CA LYS A 13 0.93 -7.65 9.83
C LYS A 13 1.24 -7.91 11.30
N GLN A 14 2.52 -7.79 11.69
CA GLN A 14 3.01 -8.11 13.03
C GLN A 14 2.67 -7.04 14.08
N ASN A 15 2.44 -5.80 13.63
CA ASN A 15 2.09 -4.69 14.49
C ASN A 15 1.03 -3.84 13.77
N PRO A 16 -0.24 -4.30 13.78
CA PRO A 16 -1.29 -3.64 13.03
C PRO A 16 -1.58 -2.25 13.60
N PRO A 17 -1.91 -1.26 12.74
CA PRO A 17 -2.30 0.07 13.20
C PRO A 17 -3.56 0.06 14.07
N LEU A 18 -3.72 1.10 14.89
CA LEU A 18 -4.95 1.33 15.64
C LEU A 18 -6.12 1.62 14.68
N ASN A 19 -7.31 1.10 14.98
CA ASN A 19 -8.49 1.26 14.11
C ASN A 19 -8.82 2.73 13.79
N GLU A 20 -8.55 3.66 14.72
CA GLU A 20 -8.83 5.09 14.56
C GLU A 20 -8.05 5.77 13.42
N ILE A 21 -6.89 5.25 13.04
CA ILE A 21 -6.05 5.91 12.01
C ILE A 21 -6.57 5.64 10.60
N TYR A 22 -7.26 4.51 10.39
CA TYR A 22 -7.73 4.12 9.06
C TYR A 22 -8.74 5.11 8.48
N ASN A 23 -9.66 5.63 9.31
CA ASN A 23 -10.64 6.62 8.84
C ASN A 23 -10.01 7.97 8.47
N LYS A 24 -8.85 8.31 9.05
CA LYS A 24 -8.11 9.55 8.79
C LYS A 24 -7.08 9.40 7.66
N THR A 25 -6.94 8.20 7.10
CA THR A 25 -5.93 7.90 6.08
C THR A 25 -6.38 8.40 4.71
N ASP A 26 -5.52 9.15 4.04
CA ASP A 26 -5.74 9.62 2.66
C ASP A 26 -5.08 8.69 1.63
N GLU A 27 -4.03 7.97 2.06
CA GLU A 27 -3.29 6.99 1.25
C GLU A 27 -3.04 5.71 2.04
N LEU A 28 -3.60 4.60 1.58
CA LEU A 28 -3.26 3.27 2.07
C LEU A 28 -2.22 2.64 1.15
N LYS A 29 -1.02 2.38 1.66
CA LYS A 29 0.08 1.77 0.91
C LYS A 29 0.51 0.45 1.50
N VAL A 30 0.13 -0.65 0.86
CA VAL A 30 0.42 -2.00 1.34
C VAL A 30 1.63 -2.57 0.64
N ILE A 31 2.56 -3.13 1.40
CA ILE A 31 3.77 -3.76 0.86
C ILE A 31 3.46 -5.21 0.47
N ILE A 32 3.80 -5.59 -0.76
CA ILE A 32 3.60 -6.94 -1.29
C ILE A 32 4.95 -7.65 -1.42
N GLN A 33 5.13 -8.71 -0.63
CA GLN A 33 6.30 -9.59 -0.60
C GLN A 33 6.00 -10.99 -1.13
N ASN A 34 4.73 -11.38 -1.16
CA ASN A 34 4.21 -12.65 -1.64
C ASN A 34 2.69 -12.55 -1.88
N ALA A 35 2.10 -13.54 -2.53
CA ALA A 35 0.68 -13.53 -2.88
C ALA A 35 -0.30 -13.40 -1.69
N ASN A 36 0.07 -13.88 -0.49
CA ASN A 36 -0.79 -13.73 0.70
C ASN A 36 -0.87 -12.28 1.20
N ASP A 37 -0.03 -11.38 0.71
CA ASP A 37 -0.11 -9.96 1.04
C ASP A 37 -1.24 -9.24 0.30
N PHE A 38 -1.75 -9.78 -0.81
CA PHE A 38 -2.95 -9.25 -1.47
C PHE A 38 -4.19 -9.38 -0.59
N ILE A 39 -4.31 -10.49 0.16
CA ILE A 39 -5.40 -10.69 1.13
C ILE A 39 -5.34 -9.61 2.21
N TRP A 40 -4.13 -9.35 2.74
CA TRP A 40 -3.92 -8.29 3.71
C TRP A 40 -4.24 -6.91 3.14
N ALA A 41 -3.89 -6.65 1.88
CA ALA A 41 -4.22 -5.40 1.22
C ALA A 41 -5.74 -5.19 1.15
N GLU A 42 -6.48 -6.21 0.75
CA GLU A 42 -7.94 -6.19 0.69
C GLU A 42 -8.58 -5.97 2.06
N GLU A 43 -8.11 -6.67 3.10
CA GLU A 43 -8.59 -6.49 4.47
C GLU A 43 -8.39 -5.07 5.01
N ASN A 44 -7.25 -4.45 4.70
CA ASN A 44 -6.96 -3.07 5.11
C ASN A 44 -7.76 -2.05 4.28
N SER A 45 -7.99 -2.32 3.00
CA SER A 45 -8.77 -1.43 2.13
C SER A 45 -10.22 -1.27 2.61
N LYS A 46 -10.78 -2.29 3.29
CA LYS A 46 -12.13 -2.24 3.87
C LYS A 46 -12.23 -1.33 5.10
N LYS A 47 -11.10 -0.96 5.71
CA LYS A 47 -11.05 -0.17 6.95
C LYS A 47 -10.89 1.33 6.71
N VAL A 48 -10.38 1.71 5.54
CA VAL A 48 -10.18 3.13 5.18
C VAL A 48 -11.45 3.75 4.63
N ASN A 49 -11.49 5.08 4.61
CA ASN A 49 -12.61 5.82 4.03
C ASN A 49 -12.64 5.69 2.48
N ALA A 50 -13.78 6.02 1.88
CA ALA A 50 -14.00 5.89 0.43
C ALA A 50 -13.14 6.82 -0.45
N ASN A 51 -12.58 7.89 0.13
CA ASN A 51 -11.72 8.84 -0.58
C ASN A 51 -10.24 8.44 -0.52
N CYS A 52 -9.89 7.43 0.28
CA CYS A 52 -8.53 6.97 0.47
C CYS A 52 -8.00 6.33 -0.81
N LYS A 53 -6.83 6.79 -1.26
CA LYS A 53 -6.14 6.22 -2.41
C LYS A 53 -5.44 4.92 -2.01
N LEU A 54 -5.64 3.89 -2.80
CA LEU A 54 -5.14 2.54 -2.53
C LEU A 54 -3.91 2.25 -3.39
N PHE A 55 -2.81 1.87 -2.75
CA PHE A 55 -1.54 1.56 -3.41
C PHE A 55 -1.00 0.20 -2.98
N LEU A 56 -0.53 -0.55 -3.97
CA LEU A 56 0.30 -1.73 -3.79
C LEU A 56 1.74 -1.36 -4.12
N GLN A 57 2.64 -1.57 -3.16
CA GLN A 57 4.06 -1.35 -3.34
C GLN A 57 4.79 -2.68 -3.27
N PRO A 58 5.47 -3.12 -4.34
CA PRO A 58 6.33 -4.29 -4.26
C PRO A 58 7.45 -4.05 -3.24
N GLU A 59 7.75 -5.08 -2.45
CA GLU A 59 8.94 -5.08 -1.62
C GLU A 59 10.19 -5.04 -2.49
N TRP A 60 11.15 -4.22 -2.11
CA TRP A 60 12.32 -3.98 -2.94
C TRP A 60 13.22 -5.20 -3.04
N SER A 61 13.46 -5.90 -1.93
CA SER A 61 14.32 -7.09 -1.91
C SER A 61 13.77 -8.25 -2.75
N LYS A 62 12.48 -8.22 -3.09
CA LYS A 62 11.78 -9.23 -3.88
C LYS A 62 11.20 -8.66 -5.18
N PHE A 63 11.62 -7.47 -5.58
CA PHE A 63 10.98 -6.73 -6.66
C PHE A 63 10.87 -7.55 -7.95
N GLY A 64 11.98 -8.18 -8.36
CA GLY A 64 12.04 -8.98 -9.59
C GLY A 64 11.18 -10.24 -9.56
N GLU A 65 10.77 -10.72 -8.38
CA GLU A 65 9.90 -11.88 -8.23
C GLU A 65 8.42 -11.47 -8.21
N ILE A 66 8.09 -10.32 -7.62
CA ILE A 66 6.72 -9.97 -7.27
C ILE A 66 6.08 -8.89 -8.18
N ILE A 67 6.87 -8.14 -8.95
CA ILE A 67 6.33 -7.02 -9.74
C ILE A 67 5.27 -7.45 -10.75
N ASP A 68 5.49 -8.56 -11.46
CA ASP A 68 4.57 -9.05 -12.49
C ASP A 68 3.22 -9.44 -11.87
N GLU A 69 3.25 -10.11 -10.71
CA GLU A 69 2.03 -10.43 -9.95
C GLU A 69 1.29 -9.17 -9.49
N VAL A 70 2.01 -8.14 -9.01
CA VAL A 70 1.41 -6.87 -8.60
C VAL A 70 0.76 -6.17 -9.80
N VAL A 71 1.41 -6.16 -10.96
CA VAL A 71 0.88 -5.55 -12.19
C VAL A 71 -0.40 -6.26 -12.63
N GLU A 72 -0.40 -7.59 -12.71
CA GLU A 72 -1.58 -8.35 -13.09
C GLU A 72 -2.71 -8.19 -12.07
N TYR A 73 -2.39 -8.15 -10.78
CA TYR A 73 -3.38 -7.92 -9.73
C TYR A 73 -4.06 -6.55 -9.87
N VAL A 74 -3.28 -5.49 -10.11
CA VAL A 74 -3.82 -4.13 -10.29
C VAL A 74 -4.66 -4.02 -11.57
N LYS A 75 -4.24 -4.64 -12.67
CA LYS A 75 -5.05 -4.71 -13.90
C LYS A 75 -6.41 -5.37 -13.67
N ALA A 76 -6.45 -6.42 -12.84
CA ALA A 76 -7.69 -7.11 -12.47
C ALA A 76 -8.52 -6.34 -11.43
N ASN A 77 -7.90 -5.46 -10.62
CA ASN A 77 -8.53 -4.74 -9.52
C ASN A 77 -8.24 -3.23 -9.61
N PRO A 78 -8.90 -2.49 -10.51
CA PRO A 78 -8.53 -1.12 -10.89
C PRO A 78 -8.73 -0.06 -9.79
N LYS A 79 -9.26 -0.44 -8.61
CA LYS A 79 -9.26 0.42 -7.42
C LYS A 79 -7.85 0.64 -6.86
N TRP A 80 -6.92 -0.28 -7.15
CA TRP A 80 -5.54 -0.22 -6.71
C TRP A 80 -4.66 0.52 -7.72
N ASN A 81 -3.66 1.21 -7.20
CA ASN A 81 -2.58 1.83 -7.95
C ASN A 81 -1.25 1.16 -7.60
N ILE A 82 -0.25 1.28 -8.46
CA ILE A 82 1.10 0.78 -8.18
C ILE A 82 1.95 1.92 -7.62
N SER A 83 2.64 1.67 -6.50
CA SER A 83 3.63 2.58 -5.92
C SER A 83 5.02 1.98 -6.07
N ILE A 84 5.87 2.61 -6.87
CA ILE A 84 7.26 2.17 -7.07
C ILE A 84 8.20 2.97 -6.16
N GLN A 85 9.20 2.32 -5.60
CA GLN A 85 10.27 2.96 -4.83
C GLN A 85 11.28 3.62 -5.78
N ALA A 86 10.84 4.65 -6.51
CA ALA A 86 11.59 5.27 -7.61
C ALA A 86 13.00 5.75 -7.20
N HIS A 87 13.16 6.24 -5.96
CA HIS A 87 14.45 6.67 -5.41
C HIS A 87 15.53 5.58 -5.49
N LYS A 88 15.15 4.30 -5.38
CA LYS A 88 16.08 3.16 -5.47
C LYS A 88 16.60 2.92 -6.88
N TYR A 89 15.78 3.21 -7.91
CA TYR A 89 16.22 3.19 -9.31
C TYR A 89 17.10 4.39 -9.65
N MET A 90 16.81 5.54 -9.03
CA MET A 90 17.54 6.78 -9.28
C MET A 90 18.83 6.91 -8.47
N HIS A 91 19.08 6.00 -7.53
CA HIS A 91 20.20 6.05 -6.60
C HIS A 91 20.26 7.35 -5.77
N ILE A 92 19.09 7.81 -5.30
CA ILE A 92 18.96 8.99 -4.44
C ILE A 92 18.37 8.61 -3.07
N PRO A 93 18.76 9.32 -1.98
CA PRO A 93 18.19 9.11 -0.65
C PRO A 93 16.72 9.58 -0.54
#